data_AF-A0A172TF62-F1
#
_entry.id   AF-A0A172TF62-F1
#
_cell.length_a   1.000
_cell.length_b   1.000
_cell.length_c   1.000
_cell.angle_alpha   90.00
_cell.angle_beta   90.00
_cell.angle_gamma   90.00
#
_symmetry.space_group_name_H-M   'P 1'
#
loop_
_entity.id
_entity.type
_entity.pdbx_description
1 polymer ?
#
loop_
_entity_poly.entity_id
_entity_poly.type
_entity_poly.pdbx_seq_one_letter_code
_entity_poly.pdbx_strand_id
1 'polypeptide(L)'
;MGRNVKYLILVMVFAIVGLVMLSANYQNKYNAYKNAEQNAYILAVNSILNNGIEMPQFQTSKALELFNENSSEAKEGIETWLLEAATDISVAQKFAEIASIHLSMTQKENSGTYAGMPDFFGSIRTSLLDIVRTENDFEQWKQASTELNEIMKFLNENLDDAVVLHGDYDEVKEHWNQLMEQIHQKYPNSRLLKPYFSNWALN
;
A
#
# COMPACT_ATOMS: atom_id res chain seq x y z
N MET A 1 -52.92 41.87 15.06
CA MET A 1 -52.04 40.69 15.20
C MET A 1 -51.78 40.44 16.68
N GLY A 2 -52.40 39.41 17.27
CA GLY A 2 -52.35 39.15 18.72
C GLY A 2 -50.93 38.77 19.19
N ARG A 3 -50.58 39.14 20.43
CA ARG A 3 -49.27 38.86 21.09
C ARG A 3 -48.78 37.42 20.83
N ASN A 4 -49.68 36.44 20.83
CA ASN A 4 -49.38 35.02 20.62
C ASN A 4 -48.75 34.72 19.25
N VAL A 5 -49.15 35.44 18.19
CA VAL A 5 -48.58 35.26 16.84
C VAL A 5 -47.13 35.76 16.79
N LYS A 6 -46.81 36.86 17.49
CA LYS A 6 -45.45 37.38 17.58
C LYS A 6 -44.52 36.42 18.36
N TYR A 7 -45.01 35.81 19.45
CA TYR A 7 -44.26 34.81 20.19
C TYR A 7 -44.01 33.53 19.36
N LEU A 8 -45.01 33.05 18.62
CA LEU A 8 -44.85 31.89 17.71
C LEU A 8 -43.81 32.14 16.62
N ILE A 9 -43.82 33.32 16.00
CA ILE A 9 -42.81 33.72 14.99
C ILE A 9 -41.42 33.74 15.63
N LEU A 10 -41.29 34.32 16.83
CA LEU A 10 -40.00 34.40 17.53
C LEU A 10 -39.43 33.01 17.85
N VAL A 11 -40.27 32.09 18.35
CA VAL A 11 -39.88 30.69 18.60
C VAL A 11 -39.47 29.97 17.31
N MET A 12 -40.20 30.14 16.22
CA MET A 12 -39.83 29.59 14.92
C MET A 12 -38.47 30.10 14.43
N VAL A 13 -38.21 31.41 14.57
CA VAL A 13 -36.91 31.99 14.20
C VAL A 13 -35.78 31.37 15.03
N PHE A 14 -35.95 31.23 16.35
CA PHE A 14 -34.94 30.58 17.20
C PHE A 14 -34.75 29.10 16.83
N ALA A 15 -35.81 28.37 16.52
CA ALA A 15 -35.70 26.97 16.09
C ALA A 15 -34.95 26.84 14.76
N ILE A 16 -35.23 27.69 13.78
CA ILE A 16 -34.53 27.72 12.49
C ILE A 16 -33.06 28.07 12.67
N VAL A 17 -32.75 29.11 13.47
CA VAL A 17 -31.37 29.49 13.78
C VAL A 17 -30.63 28.33 14.47
N GLY A 18 -31.28 27.66 15.43
CA GLY A 18 -30.72 26.48 16.09
C GLY A 18 -30.44 25.32 15.12
N LEU A 19 -31.36 25.02 14.21
CA LEU A 19 -31.17 23.98 13.18
C LEU A 19 -30.03 24.32 12.22
N VAL A 20 -29.92 25.58 11.78
CA VAL A 20 -28.83 26.04 10.92
C VAL A 20 -27.48 25.93 11.65
N MET A 21 -27.40 26.34 12.92
CA MET A 21 -26.18 26.19 13.72
C MET A 21 -25.79 24.71 13.92
N LEU A 22 -26.76 23.84 14.19
CA LEU A 22 -26.52 22.39 14.32
C LEU A 22 -26.04 21.79 13.00
N SER A 23 -26.67 22.14 11.88
CA SER A 23 -26.27 21.70 10.54
C SER A 23 -24.86 22.17 10.19
N ALA A 24 -24.52 23.42 10.49
CA ALA A 24 -23.18 23.97 10.24
C ALA A 24 -22.12 23.27 11.10
N ASN A 25 -22.41 23.02 12.39
CA ASN A 25 -21.51 22.29 13.27
C ASN A 25 -21.30 20.84 12.80
N TYR A 26 -22.37 20.16 12.39
CA TYR A 26 -22.29 18.81 11.83
C TYR A 26 -21.45 18.79 10.55
N GLN A 27 -21.68 19.72 9.63
CA GLN A 27 -20.90 19.83 8.39
C GLN A 27 -19.41 20.09 8.66
N ASN A 28 -19.09 20.95 9.63
CA ASN A 28 -17.70 21.21 10.01
C ASN A 28 -17.02 19.96 10.57
N LYS A 29 -17.70 19.21 11.45
CA LYS A 29 -17.17 17.94 11.98
C LYS A 29 -17.01 16.88 10.89
N TYR A 30 -17.97 16.78 9.98
CA TYR A 30 -17.91 15.86 8.85
C TYR A 30 -16.72 16.20 7.93
N ASN A 31 -16.54 17.47 7.58
CA ASN A 31 -15.40 17.92 6.77
C ASN A 31 -14.06 17.66 7.48
N ALA A 32 -13.98 17.91 8.79
CA ALA A 32 -12.78 17.63 9.57
C ALA A 32 -12.45 16.12 9.60
N TYR A 33 -13.47 15.27 9.76
CA TYR A 33 -13.33 13.81 9.69
C TYR A 33 -12.83 13.38 8.30
N LYS A 34 -13.46 13.87 7.23
CA LYS A 34 -13.07 13.54 5.85
C LYS A 34 -11.63 13.97 5.54
N ASN A 35 -11.21 15.15 6.01
CA ASN A 35 -9.84 15.62 5.84
C ASN A 35 -8.83 14.75 6.62
N ALA A 36 -9.17 14.35 7.86
CA ALA A 36 -8.31 13.47 8.64
C ALA A 36 -8.18 12.07 7.99
N GLU A 37 -9.27 11.54 7.45
CA GLU A 37 -9.29 10.29 6.72
C GLU A 37 -8.43 10.36 5.45
N GLN A 38 -8.58 11.41 4.64
CA GLN A 38 -7.78 11.61 3.43
C GLN A 38 -6.29 11.72 3.76
N ASN A 39 -5.93 12.41 4.84
CA ASN A 39 -4.53 12.49 5.29
C ASN A 39 -3.99 11.13 5.73
N ALA A 40 -4.79 10.32 6.45
CA ALA A 40 -4.40 8.98 6.85
C ALA A 40 -4.17 8.07 5.63
N TYR A 41 -5.04 8.17 4.62
CA TYR A 41 -4.89 7.46 3.36
C TYR A 41 -3.59 7.84 2.63
N ILE A 42 -3.32 9.14 2.48
CA ILE A 42 -2.08 9.64 1.84
C ILE A 42 -0.84 9.13 2.59
N LEU A 43 -0.85 9.16 3.92
CA LEU A 43 0.25 8.62 4.73
C LEU A 43 0.43 7.11 4.52
N ALA A 44 -0.67 6.36 4.40
CA ALA A 44 -0.61 4.93 4.13
C ALA A 44 0.01 4.66 2.75
N VAL A 45 -0.46 5.34 1.70
CA VAL A 45 0.09 5.22 0.34
C VAL A 45 1.58 5.58 0.31
N ASN A 46 1.97 6.72 0.90
CA ASN A 46 3.39 7.11 0.96
C ASN A 46 4.24 6.06 1.70
N SER A 47 3.67 5.41 2.73
CA SER A 47 4.37 4.33 3.44
C SER A 47 4.51 3.07 2.57
N ILE A 48 3.56 2.79 1.69
CA ILE A 48 3.66 1.70 0.70
C ILE A 48 4.76 1.99 -0.30
N LEU A 49 4.80 3.20 -0.87
CA LEU A 49 5.82 3.59 -1.85
C LEU A 49 7.23 3.52 -1.23
N ASN A 50 7.41 4.14 -0.07
CA ASN A 50 8.73 4.17 0.57
C ASN A 50 9.18 2.80 1.10
N ASN A 51 8.37 2.14 1.94
CA ASN A 51 8.77 0.88 2.58
C ASN A 51 8.56 -0.35 1.69
N GLY A 52 7.68 -0.27 0.70
CA GLY A 52 7.37 -1.39 -0.18
C GLY A 52 8.23 -1.39 -1.44
N ILE A 53 8.73 -0.22 -1.87
CA ILE A 53 9.42 -0.06 -3.15
C ILE A 53 10.83 0.53 -2.94
N GLU A 54 10.95 1.76 -2.44
CA GLU A 54 12.25 2.46 -2.38
C GLU A 54 13.25 1.79 -1.43
N MET A 55 12.86 1.50 -0.19
CA MET A 55 13.75 0.89 0.80
C MET A 55 14.18 -0.53 0.41
N PRO A 56 13.28 -1.45 -0.01
CA PRO A 56 13.67 -2.77 -0.48
C PRO A 56 14.58 -2.72 -1.72
N GLN A 57 14.36 -1.77 -2.64
CA GLN A 57 15.27 -1.57 -3.77
C GLN A 57 16.68 -1.16 -3.31
N PHE A 58 16.78 -0.24 -2.36
CA PHE A 58 18.05 0.18 -1.78
C PHE A 58 18.77 -0.99 -1.09
N GLN A 59 18.07 -1.72 -0.21
CA GLN A 59 18.64 -2.83 0.56
C GLN A 59 19.11 -3.96 -0.35
N THR A 60 18.31 -4.33 -1.35
CA THR A 60 18.71 -5.35 -2.32
C THR A 60 19.89 -4.90 -3.19
N SER A 61 19.98 -3.61 -3.52
CA SER A 61 21.18 -3.06 -4.17
C SER A 61 22.42 -3.20 -3.29
N LYS A 62 22.31 -2.98 -1.98
CA LYS A 62 23.42 -3.19 -1.02
C LYS A 62 23.81 -4.65 -0.84
N ALA A 63 22.84 -5.56 -0.80
CA ALA A 63 23.14 -6.99 -0.86
C ALA A 63 23.92 -7.35 -2.14
N LEU A 64 23.50 -6.84 -3.32
CA LEU A 64 24.16 -7.08 -4.60
C LEU A 64 25.59 -6.54 -4.68
N GLU A 65 25.90 -5.42 -4.02
CA GLU A 65 27.27 -4.91 -3.88
C GLU A 65 28.15 -5.94 -3.15
N LEU A 66 27.67 -6.46 -2.02
CA LEU A 66 28.40 -7.42 -1.17
C LEU A 66 28.61 -8.79 -1.81
N PHE A 67 27.71 -9.25 -2.69
CA PHE A 67 27.87 -10.53 -3.40
C PHE A 67 29.19 -10.61 -4.21
N ASN A 68 29.81 -9.49 -4.55
CA ASN A 68 31.08 -9.46 -5.30
C ASN A 68 32.32 -9.59 -4.41
N GLU A 69 32.19 -9.44 -3.10
CA GLU A 69 33.33 -9.39 -2.16
C GLU A 69 33.81 -10.78 -1.70
N ASN A 70 32.99 -11.82 -1.93
CA ASN A 70 33.27 -13.25 -1.70
C ASN A 70 33.95 -13.56 -0.34
N SER A 71 33.48 -12.89 0.73
CA SER A 71 33.96 -13.05 2.11
C SER A 71 32.85 -13.58 3.03
N SER A 72 33.23 -14.17 4.17
CA SER A 72 32.25 -14.61 5.18
C SER A 72 31.49 -13.44 5.83
N GLU A 73 32.14 -12.27 5.93
CA GLU A 73 31.53 -11.03 6.44
C GLU A 73 30.48 -10.49 5.46
N ALA A 74 30.70 -10.66 4.15
CA ALA A 74 29.71 -10.32 3.13
C ALA A 74 28.43 -11.16 3.30
N LYS A 75 28.53 -12.42 3.74
CA LYS A 75 27.35 -13.27 3.98
C LYS A 75 26.41 -12.73 5.04
N GLU A 76 26.94 -12.39 6.21
CA GLU A 76 26.15 -11.83 7.30
C GLU A 76 25.53 -10.48 6.90
N GLY A 77 26.30 -9.65 6.17
CA GLY A 77 25.79 -8.40 5.62
C GLY A 77 24.65 -8.58 4.62
N ILE A 78 24.78 -9.54 3.68
CA ILE A 78 23.73 -9.86 2.70
C ILE A 78 22.47 -10.36 3.40
N GLU A 79 22.60 -11.29 4.34
CA GLU A 79 21.48 -11.80 5.13
C GLU A 79 20.75 -10.65 5.83
N THR A 80 21.51 -9.75 6.47
CA THR A 80 20.97 -8.57 7.14
C THR A 80 20.16 -7.70 6.18
N TRP A 81 20.71 -7.34 5.01
CA TRP A 81 19.99 -6.53 4.03
C TRP A 81 18.71 -7.19 3.52
N LEU A 82 18.72 -8.50 3.28
CA LEU A 82 17.53 -9.23 2.84
C LEU A 82 16.45 -9.31 3.93
N LEU A 83 16.84 -9.46 5.19
CA LEU A 83 15.92 -9.44 6.33
C LEU A 83 15.32 -8.05 6.59
N GLU A 84 16.11 -6.99 6.38
CA GLU A 84 15.61 -5.61 6.44
C GLU A 84 14.59 -5.36 5.31
N ALA A 85 14.88 -5.80 4.08
CA ALA A 85 13.91 -5.73 2.97
C ALA A 85 12.62 -6.47 3.29
N ALA A 86 12.69 -7.68 3.86
CA ALA A 86 11.50 -8.40 4.30
C ALA A 86 10.71 -7.64 5.38
N THR A 87 11.40 -6.90 6.26
CA THR A 87 10.79 -6.11 7.33
C THR A 87 10.04 -4.90 6.77
N ASP A 88 10.65 -4.14 5.86
CA ASP A 88 10.01 -2.97 5.25
C ASP A 88 8.85 -3.39 4.34
N ILE A 89 8.98 -4.48 3.59
CA ILE A 89 7.86 -5.08 2.85
C ILE A 89 6.72 -5.49 3.79
N SER A 90 7.02 -5.98 5.00
CA SER A 90 5.98 -6.26 6.00
C SER A 90 5.26 -4.99 6.49
N VAL A 91 5.95 -3.86 6.54
CA VAL A 91 5.35 -2.57 6.88
C VAL A 91 4.44 -2.12 5.74
N ALA A 92 4.92 -2.20 4.49
CA ALA A 92 4.14 -1.87 3.29
C ALA A 92 2.87 -2.71 3.17
N GLN A 93 2.94 -4.02 3.44
CA GLN A 93 1.76 -4.90 3.47
C GLN A 93 0.68 -4.34 4.41
N LYS A 94 1.04 -3.98 5.65
CA LYS A 94 0.08 -3.45 6.63
C LYS A 94 -0.52 -2.12 6.19
N PHE A 95 0.28 -1.24 5.59
CA PHE A 95 -0.24 0.02 5.09
C PHE A 95 -1.13 -0.16 3.85
N ALA A 96 -0.86 -1.16 3.01
CA ALA A 96 -1.75 -1.54 1.91
C ALA A 96 -3.09 -2.09 2.43
N GLU A 97 -3.08 -2.86 3.53
CA GLU A 97 -4.33 -3.30 4.20
C GLU A 97 -5.12 -2.08 4.72
N ILE A 98 -4.45 -1.10 5.34
CA ILE A 98 -5.09 0.14 5.80
C ILE A 98 -5.66 0.94 4.62
N ALA A 99 -4.89 1.10 3.54
CA ALA A 99 -5.34 1.79 2.34
C ALA A 99 -6.56 1.09 1.70
N SER A 100 -6.62 -0.25 1.77
CA SER A 100 -7.78 -1.06 1.31
C SER A 100 -9.06 -0.65 2.05
N ILE A 101 -8.96 -0.51 3.38
CA ILE A 101 -10.09 -0.14 4.22
C ILE A 101 -10.61 1.25 3.81
N HIS A 102 -9.72 2.21 3.56
CA HIS A 102 -10.10 3.56 3.12
C HIS A 102 -10.80 3.57 1.74
N LEU A 103 -10.30 2.83 0.76
CA LEU A 103 -10.98 2.72 -0.54
C LEU A 103 -12.36 2.06 -0.40
N SER A 104 -12.48 1.02 0.43
CA SER A 104 -13.78 0.34 0.67
C SER A 104 -14.81 1.21 1.39
N MET A 105 -14.39 2.21 2.17
CA MET A 105 -15.31 3.13 2.85
C MET A 105 -15.84 4.23 1.93
N THR A 106 -15.07 4.60 0.91
CA THR A 106 -15.45 5.66 -0.05
C THR A 106 -16.34 5.15 -1.18
N GLN A 107 -16.29 3.85 -1.51
CA GLN A 107 -17.20 3.21 -2.46
C GLN A 107 -18.18 2.25 -1.75
N LYS A 108 -19.48 2.44 -1.98
CA LYS A 108 -20.57 1.78 -1.22
C LYS A 108 -20.62 0.24 -1.26
N GLU A 109 -19.87 -0.46 -2.11
CA GLU A 109 -20.12 -1.90 -2.35
C GLU A 109 -18.91 -2.81 -2.57
N ASN A 110 -17.65 -2.34 -2.61
CA ASN A 110 -16.52 -3.21 -2.93
C ASN A 110 -15.63 -3.51 -1.71
N SER A 111 -15.76 -4.72 -1.18
CA SER A 111 -14.87 -5.34 -0.18
C SER A 111 -13.54 -5.82 -0.77
N GLY A 112 -13.02 -5.15 -1.80
CA GLY A 112 -11.78 -5.52 -2.48
C GLY A 112 -10.57 -5.03 -1.69
N THR A 113 -9.59 -5.92 -1.48
CA THR A 113 -8.24 -5.52 -1.05
C THR A 113 -7.69 -4.49 -2.05
N TYR A 114 -6.87 -3.53 -1.58
CA TYR A 114 -6.27 -2.42 -2.34
C TYR A 114 -5.52 -2.94 -3.56
N ALA A 115 -6.25 -3.14 -4.66
CA ALA A 115 -5.79 -3.76 -5.89
C ALA A 115 -5.00 -5.09 -5.75
N GLY A 116 -5.05 -5.80 -4.61
CA GLY A 116 -4.18 -6.97 -4.38
C GLY A 116 -2.71 -6.64 -4.03
N MET A 117 -2.37 -5.37 -3.77
CA MET A 117 -1.06 -4.98 -3.25
C MET A 117 -0.71 -5.64 -1.90
N PRO A 118 -1.63 -5.76 -0.91
CA PRO A 118 -1.33 -6.46 0.34
C PRO A 118 -0.85 -7.89 0.10
N ASP A 119 -1.53 -8.61 -0.80
CA ASP A 119 -1.24 -10.00 -1.12
C ASP A 119 0.12 -10.14 -1.82
N PHE A 120 0.47 -9.18 -2.68
CA PHE A 120 1.77 -9.11 -3.33
C PHE A 120 2.89 -8.94 -2.31
N PHE A 121 2.84 -7.89 -1.47
CA PHE A 121 3.88 -7.65 -0.47
C PHE A 121 3.98 -8.80 0.55
N GLY A 122 2.83 -9.32 1.00
CA GLY A 122 2.80 -10.47 1.91
C GLY A 122 3.42 -11.73 1.32
N SER A 123 3.20 -11.98 0.03
CA SER A 123 3.80 -13.10 -0.69
C SER A 123 5.30 -12.93 -0.87
N ILE A 124 5.76 -11.76 -1.34
CA ILE A 124 7.19 -11.45 -1.50
C ILE A 124 7.93 -11.61 -0.17
N ARG A 125 7.41 -11.02 0.91
CA ARG A 125 7.99 -11.14 2.26
C ARG A 125 8.13 -12.60 2.66
N THR A 126 7.07 -13.38 2.50
CA THR A 126 7.07 -14.79 2.90
C THR A 126 8.11 -15.58 2.11
N SER A 127 8.15 -15.40 0.79
CA SER A 127 9.13 -16.04 -0.09
C SER A 127 10.57 -15.63 0.25
N LEU A 128 10.82 -14.35 0.51
CA LEU A 128 12.15 -13.84 0.81
C LEU A 128 12.67 -14.41 2.14
N LEU A 129 11.82 -14.43 3.17
CA LEU A 129 12.16 -15.05 4.46
C LEU A 129 12.41 -16.56 4.34
N ASP A 130 11.63 -17.26 3.51
CA ASP A 130 11.85 -18.68 3.23
C ASP A 130 13.21 -18.91 2.56
N ILE A 131 13.52 -18.13 1.52
CA ILE A 131 14.79 -18.21 0.80
C ILE A 131 15.98 -17.99 1.75
N VAL A 132 15.94 -16.92 2.55
CA VAL A 132 17.01 -16.61 3.51
C VAL A 132 17.18 -17.72 4.56
N ARG A 133 16.09 -18.35 5.01
CA ARG A 133 16.15 -19.34 6.10
C ARG A 133 16.47 -20.76 5.63
N THR A 134 16.07 -21.12 4.43
CA THR A 134 16.12 -22.52 3.95
C THR A 134 17.23 -22.75 2.94
N GLU A 135 17.60 -21.74 2.17
CA GLU A 135 18.65 -21.87 1.16
C GLU A 135 20.02 -21.60 1.78
N ASN A 136 20.89 -22.60 1.73
CA ASN A 136 22.32 -22.42 2.01
C ASN A 136 23.10 -21.99 0.75
N ASP A 137 22.43 -21.92 -0.39
CA ASP A 137 22.98 -21.57 -1.70
C ASP A 137 22.94 -20.05 -1.92
N PHE A 138 24.13 -19.47 -2.06
CA PHE A 138 24.33 -18.05 -2.31
C PHE A 138 23.75 -17.57 -3.63
N GLU A 139 23.72 -18.44 -4.65
CA GLU A 139 23.17 -18.07 -5.95
C GLU A 139 21.65 -17.85 -5.88
N GLN A 140 20.95 -18.57 -5.00
CA GLN A 140 19.52 -18.35 -4.77
C GLN A 140 19.25 -17.00 -4.10
N TRP A 141 20.07 -16.64 -3.11
CA TRP A 141 19.95 -15.33 -2.45
C TRP A 141 20.28 -14.19 -3.42
N LYS A 142 21.29 -14.40 -4.28
CA LYS A 142 21.68 -13.44 -5.32
C LYS A 142 20.57 -13.26 -6.34
N GLN A 143 20.01 -14.36 -6.85
CA GLN A 143 18.88 -14.32 -7.78
C GLN A 143 17.68 -13.61 -7.15
N ALA A 144 17.31 -13.93 -5.91
CA ALA A 144 16.22 -13.26 -5.22
C ALA A 144 16.47 -11.76 -5.03
N SER A 145 17.71 -11.37 -4.70
CA SER A 145 18.11 -9.96 -4.58
C SER A 145 18.04 -9.23 -5.92
N THR A 146 18.51 -9.86 -7.00
CA THR A 146 18.42 -9.31 -8.36
C THR A 146 16.98 -9.13 -8.80
N GLU A 147 16.15 -10.16 -8.68
CA GLU A 147 14.74 -10.10 -9.04
C GLU A 147 14.00 -9.04 -8.23
N LEU A 148 14.16 -9.04 -6.90
CA LEU A 148 13.51 -8.07 -6.03
C LEU A 148 13.94 -6.63 -6.35
N ASN A 149 15.23 -6.38 -6.56
CA ASN A 149 15.72 -5.05 -6.94
C ASN A 149 15.08 -4.59 -8.26
N GLU A 150 15.09 -5.45 -9.29
CA GLU A 150 14.54 -5.10 -10.59
C GLU A 150 13.02 -4.89 -10.55
N ILE A 151 12.29 -5.70 -9.75
CA ILE A 151 10.85 -5.54 -9.53
C ILE A 151 10.55 -4.22 -8.85
N MET A 152 11.25 -3.89 -7.76
CA MET A 152 11.02 -2.64 -7.04
C MET A 152 11.42 -1.43 -7.87
N LYS A 153 12.52 -1.52 -8.61
CA LYS A 153 12.88 -0.49 -9.59
C LYS A 153 11.78 -0.29 -10.64
N PHE A 154 11.27 -1.37 -11.21
CA PHE A 154 10.19 -1.31 -12.19
C PHE A 154 8.94 -0.67 -11.60
N LEU A 155 8.53 -1.05 -10.39
CA LEU A 155 7.39 -0.44 -9.71
C LEU A 155 7.64 1.05 -9.44
N ASN A 156 8.83 1.43 -8.99
CA ASN A 156 9.18 2.84 -8.76
C ASN A 156 9.11 3.69 -10.04
N GLU A 157 9.42 3.10 -11.20
CA GLU A 157 9.44 3.81 -12.48
C GLU A 157 8.06 3.85 -13.18
N ASN A 158 7.14 2.93 -12.84
CA ASN A 158 5.91 2.71 -13.60
C ASN A 158 4.61 2.77 -12.76
N LEU A 159 4.71 2.76 -11.43
CA LEU A 159 3.56 3.00 -10.57
C LEU A 159 3.25 4.51 -10.58
N ASP A 160 2.05 4.88 -11.01
CA ASP A 160 1.65 6.28 -11.11
C ASP A 160 1.09 6.74 -9.76
N ASP A 161 1.86 7.54 -9.03
CA ASP A 161 1.47 8.11 -7.75
C ASP A 161 0.11 8.82 -7.81
N ALA A 162 -0.22 9.48 -8.93
CA ALA A 162 -1.50 10.16 -9.09
C ALA A 162 -2.66 9.16 -9.14
N VAL A 163 -2.48 8.03 -9.83
CA VAL A 163 -3.48 6.95 -9.86
C VAL A 163 -3.64 6.37 -8.45
N VAL A 164 -2.54 6.07 -7.77
CA VAL A 164 -2.57 5.43 -6.44
C VAL A 164 -3.12 6.38 -5.36
N LEU A 165 -2.85 7.69 -5.43
CA LEU A 165 -3.32 8.67 -4.43
C LEU A 165 -4.70 9.23 -4.70
N HIS A 166 -5.14 9.30 -5.97
CA HIS A 166 -6.34 10.04 -6.37
C HIS A 166 -7.29 9.26 -7.26
N GLY A 167 -6.84 8.16 -7.85
CA GLY A 167 -7.68 7.29 -8.65
C GLY A 167 -8.73 6.58 -7.80
N ASP A 168 -9.79 6.14 -8.47
CA ASP A 168 -10.78 5.29 -7.83
C ASP A 168 -10.30 3.82 -7.74
N TYR A 169 -11.07 2.96 -7.08
CA TYR A 169 -10.66 1.57 -6.89
C TYR A 169 -10.41 0.82 -8.20
N ASP A 170 -11.23 1.05 -9.23
CA ASP A 170 -11.14 0.33 -10.49
C ASP A 170 -9.93 0.80 -11.28
N GLU A 171 -9.65 2.12 -11.27
CA GLU A 171 -8.44 2.70 -11.86
C GLU A 171 -7.16 2.16 -11.20
N VAL A 172 -7.11 2.14 -9.87
CA VAL A 172 -5.94 1.60 -9.13
C VAL A 172 -5.78 0.11 -9.39
N LYS A 173 -6.87 -0.65 -9.43
CA LYS A 173 -6.86 -2.09 -9.71
C LYS A 173 -6.39 -2.40 -11.12
N GLU A 174 -6.89 -1.68 -12.11
CA GLU A 174 -6.49 -1.85 -13.50
C GLU A 174 -5.00 -1.55 -13.67
N HIS A 175 -4.55 -0.40 -13.15
CA HIS A 175 -3.14 0.00 -13.21
C HIS A 175 -2.23 -1.04 -12.55
N TRP A 176 -2.58 -1.49 -11.35
CA TRP A 176 -1.81 -2.52 -10.64
C TRP A 176 -1.76 -3.85 -11.42
N ASN A 177 -2.89 -4.31 -11.96
CA ASN A 177 -2.94 -5.55 -12.73
C ASN A 177 -2.06 -5.49 -13.98
N GLN A 178 -2.02 -4.36 -14.68
CA GLN A 178 -1.14 -4.16 -15.84
C GLN A 178 0.34 -4.27 -15.45
N LEU A 179 0.72 -3.74 -14.29
CA LEU A 179 2.09 -3.87 -13.77
C LEU A 179 2.41 -5.31 -13.36
N MET A 180 1.47 -5.99 -12.69
CA MET A 180 1.65 -7.39 -12.28
C MET A 180 1.76 -8.33 -13.48
N GLU A 181 1.01 -8.09 -14.55
CA GLU A 181 1.11 -8.87 -15.79
C GLU A 181 2.52 -8.76 -16.40
N GLN A 182 3.07 -7.55 -16.46
CA GLN A 182 4.43 -7.33 -16.99
C GLN A 182 5.50 -8.01 -16.12
N ILE A 183 5.36 -7.93 -14.79
CA ILE A 183 6.25 -8.63 -13.86
C ILE A 183 6.14 -10.15 -14.05
N HIS A 184 4.92 -10.69 -14.19
CA HIS A 184 4.71 -12.13 -14.40
C HIS A 184 5.34 -12.61 -15.71
N GLN A 185 5.17 -11.85 -16.79
CA GLN A 185 5.76 -12.16 -18.10
C GLN A 185 7.30 -12.15 -18.06
N LYS A 186 7.90 -11.22 -17.31
CA LYS A 186 9.36 -11.12 -17.16
C LYS A 186 9.94 -12.22 -16.26
N TYR A 187 9.22 -12.62 -15.21
CA TYR A 187 9.70 -13.57 -14.20
C TYR A 187 8.74 -14.77 -13.98
N PRO A 188 8.40 -15.55 -15.02
CA PRO A 188 7.38 -16.60 -14.92
C PRO A 188 7.78 -17.76 -14.00
N ASN A 189 9.09 -17.95 -13.80
CA ASN A 189 9.65 -19.04 -12.99
C ASN A 189 10.29 -18.56 -11.69
N SER A 190 10.13 -17.28 -11.33
CA SER A 190 10.72 -16.73 -10.11
C SER A 190 10.18 -17.45 -8.88
N ARG A 191 11.09 -17.98 -8.04
CA ARG A 191 10.71 -18.56 -6.74
C ARG A 191 10.10 -17.49 -5.83
N LEU A 192 10.63 -16.26 -5.90
CA LEU A 192 10.17 -15.13 -5.10
C LEU A 192 8.69 -14.83 -5.37
N LEU A 193 8.30 -14.85 -6.66
CA LEU A 193 6.97 -14.47 -7.12
C LEU A 193 5.98 -15.62 -7.25
N LYS A 194 6.45 -16.88 -7.30
CA LYS A 194 5.61 -18.06 -7.53
C LYS A 194 4.40 -18.14 -6.59
N PRO A 195 4.52 -17.92 -5.26
CA PRO A 195 3.36 -17.99 -4.36
C PRO A 195 2.27 -16.95 -4.68
N TYR A 196 2.65 -15.74 -5.09
CA TYR A 196 1.71 -14.70 -5.49
C TYR A 196 0.96 -15.09 -6.77
N PHE A 197 1.70 -15.37 -7.85
CA PHE A 197 1.10 -15.60 -9.16
C PHE A 197 0.34 -16.92 -9.28
N SER A 198 0.63 -17.90 -8.41
CA SER A 198 -0.16 -19.13 -8.35
C SER A 198 -1.61 -18.87 -7.92
N ASN A 199 -1.85 -17.80 -7.17
CA ASN A 199 -3.18 -17.40 -6.70
C ASN A 199 -3.77 -16.22 -7.49
N TRP A 200 -2.93 -15.49 -8.24
CA TRP A 200 -3.33 -14.29 -8.97
C TRP A 200 -4.28 -14.57 -10.14
N ALA A 201 -4.04 -15.65 -10.91
CA ALA A 201 -4.86 -16.00 -12.06
C ALA A 201 -6.27 -16.55 -11.73
N LEU A 202 -6.63 -16.62 -10.44
CA LEU A 202 -7.93 -17.12 -9.95
C LEU A 202 -8.89 -16.01 -9.51
N ASN A 203 -8.54 -14.73 -9.71
CA ASN A 203 -9.37 -13.54 -9.40
C ASN A 203 -9.50 -12.60 -10.61
#